data_AF-A0A668RSY7-F1
#
_entry.id   AF-A0A668RSY7-F1
#
_cell.length_a   1.000
_cell.length_b   1.000
_cell.length_c   1.000
_cell.angle_alpha   90.00
_cell.angle_beta   90.00
_cell.angle_gamma   90.00
#
_symmetry.space_group_name_H-M   'P 1'
#
loop_
_entity.id
_entity.type
_entity.pdbx_description
1 polymer ?
#
loop_
_entity_poly.entity_id
_entity_poly.type
_entity_poly.pdbx_seq_one_letter_code
_entity_poly.pdbx_strand_id
1 'polypeptide(L)' 'EMCGGLTEEKQADEAVQNICDAVKQKTGRNFEVFTAKSYKTQVVAGTNYFIKVMFVMQAGNKSTKKMKIHVRSVG' A
#
# COMPACT_ATOMS: atom_id res chain seq x y z
N GLU A 1 -18.39 -18.23 -7.46
CA GLU A 1 -17.22 -17.37 -7.14
C GLU A 1 -17.71 -15.93 -6.97
N MET A 2 -17.30 -15.21 -5.93
CA MET A 2 -17.69 -13.79 -5.77
C MET A 2 -16.72 -12.89 -6.53
N CYS A 3 -17.10 -12.50 -7.74
CA CYS A 3 -16.36 -11.52 -8.53
C CYS A 3 -16.28 -10.17 -7.77
N GLY A 4 -15.08 -9.72 -7.43
CA GLY A 4 -14.84 -8.37 -6.85
C GLY A 4 -14.69 -8.30 -5.32
N GLY A 5 -14.62 -9.42 -4.61
CA GLY A 5 -14.32 -9.45 -3.17
C GLY A 5 -12.87 -9.04 -2.85
N LEU A 6 -12.64 -8.53 -1.62
CA LEU A 6 -11.28 -8.37 -1.09
C LEU A 6 -10.66 -9.74 -0.81
N THR A 7 -9.39 -9.91 -1.15
CA THR A 7 -8.64 -11.09 -0.72
C THR A 7 -8.43 -11.09 0.79
N GLU A 8 -8.00 -12.25 1.31
CA GLU A 8 -7.45 -12.35 2.65
C GLU A 8 -6.26 -11.42 2.86
N GLU A 9 -6.02 -11.05 4.12
CA GLU A 9 -4.88 -10.22 4.49
C GLU A 9 -3.58 -11.00 4.35
N LYS A 10 -2.63 -10.46 3.59
CA LYS A 10 -1.29 -11.03 3.40
C LYS A 10 -0.25 -10.10 3.98
N GLN A 11 0.88 -10.64 4.44
CA GLN A 11 2.02 -9.82 4.85
C GLN A 11 2.61 -9.11 3.64
N ALA A 12 2.99 -7.84 3.80
CA ALA A 12 3.58 -7.09 2.70
C ALA A 12 4.94 -7.68 2.31
N ASP A 13 5.06 -7.96 1.02
CA ASP A 13 6.28 -8.39 0.35
C ASP A 13 7.00 -7.20 -0.31
N GLU A 14 8.16 -7.47 -0.91
CA GLU A 14 9.00 -6.46 -1.57
C GLU A 14 8.27 -5.73 -2.71
N ALA A 15 7.39 -6.41 -3.45
CA ALA A 15 6.64 -5.76 -4.53
C ALA A 15 5.65 -4.74 -3.97
N VAL A 16 4.96 -5.08 -2.88
CA VAL A 16 4.04 -4.15 -2.18
C VAL A 16 4.79 -2.98 -1.57
N GLN A 17 5.97 -3.22 -1.00
CA GLN A 17 6.84 -2.15 -0.50
C GLN A 17 7.27 -1.21 -1.63
N ASN A 18 7.69 -1.74 -2.78
CA ASN A 18 8.07 -0.93 -3.94
C ASN A 18 6.91 -0.06 -4.47
N ILE A 19 5.67 -0.60 -4.47
CA ILE A 19 4.47 0.18 -4.81
C ILE A 19 4.30 1.34 -3.82
N CYS A 20 4.48 1.09 -2.52
CA CYS A 20 4.43 2.09 -1.48
C CYS A 20 5.51 3.17 -1.64
N ASP A 21 6.75 2.80 -1.97
CA ASP A 21 7.86 3.73 -2.18
C ASP A 21 7.67 4.60 -3.43
N ALA A 22 7.11 4.05 -4.50
CA ALA A 22 6.74 4.82 -5.68
C ALA A 22 5.69 5.90 -5.37
N VAL A 23 4.75 5.62 -4.45
CA VAL A 23 3.79 6.62 -3.98
C VAL A 23 4.42 7.60 -3.00
N LYS A 24 5.29 7.14 -2.09
CA LYS A 24 6.01 7.98 -1.12
C LYS A 24 6.73 9.12 -1.82
N GLN A 25 7.46 8.85 -2.90
CA GLN A 25 8.16 9.86 -3.70
C GLN A 25 7.23 10.97 -4.24
N LYS A 26 5.96 10.64 -4.51
CA LYS A 26 4.97 11.61 -5.00
C LYS A 26 4.33 12.47 -3.90
N THR A 27 4.49 12.09 -2.62
CA THR A 27 3.86 12.82 -1.51
C THR A 27 4.62 14.08 -1.08
N GLY A 28 5.89 14.24 -1.51
CA GLY A 28 6.74 15.36 -1.12
C GLY A 28 7.05 15.44 0.39
N ARG A 29 6.82 14.35 1.14
CA ARG A 29 7.04 14.29 2.59
C ARG A 29 8.24 13.42 2.94
N ASN A 30 9.01 13.86 3.92
CA ASN A 30 10.08 13.05 4.50
C ASN A 30 9.53 12.14 5.59
N PHE A 31 9.76 10.84 5.41
CA PHE A 31 9.46 9.81 6.41
C PHE A 31 10.75 9.09 6.74
N GLU A 32 11.09 9.01 8.03
CA GLU A 32 12.23 8.23 8.52
C GLU A 32 11.99 6.74 8.33
N VAL A 33 10.78 6.29 8.63
CA VAL A 33 10.32 4.92 8.41
C VAL A 33 9.10 4.97 7.51
N PHE A 34 9.04 4.10 6.51
CA PHE A 34 7.86 3.93 5.66
C PHE A 34 7.78 2.48 5.20
N THR A 35 7.08 1.65 5.97
CA THR A 35 7.09 0.19 5.82
C THR A 35 5.66 -0.33 5.64
N ALA A 36 5.41 -1.02 4.53
CA ALA A 36 4.21 -1.81 4.33
C ALA A 36 4.22 -3.01 5.29
N LYS A 37 3.11 -3.25 5.99
CA LYS A 37 2.97 -4.33 6.98
C LYS A 37 2.11 -5.47 6.45
N SER A 38 0.93 -5.13 5.96
CA SER A 38 0.02 -6.10 5.36
C SER A 38 -0.81 -5.47 4.27
N TYR A 39 -1.36 -6.29 3.39
CA TYR A 39 -2.19 -5.83 2.28
C TYR A 39 -3.34 -6.79 1.98
N LYS A 40 -4.35 -6.25 1.30
CA LYS A 40 -5.41 -6.99 0.62
C LYS A 40 -5.51 -6.49 -0.81
N THR A 41 -5.91 -7.35 -1.73
CA THR A 41 -6.18 -6.93 -3.11
C THR A 41 -7.65 -7.09 -3.47
N GLN A 42 -8.08 -6.36 -4.49
CA GLN A 42 -9.39 -6.51 -5.10
C GLN A 42 -9.22 -6.36 -6.62
N VAL A 43 -9.59 -7.40 -7.36
CA VAL A 43 -9.57 -7.39 -8.82
C VAL A 43 -10.75 -6.57 -9.33
N VAL A 44 -10.46 -5.60 -10.22
CA VAL A 44 -11.42 -4.71 -10.89
C VAL A 44 -10.96 -4.55 -12.35
N ALA A 45 -11.24 -3.42 -13.03
CA ALA A 45 -10.53 -3.04 -14.26
C ALA A 45 -9.06 -2.65 -13.93
N GLY A 46 -8.26 -3.64 -13.52
CA GLY A 46 -6.98 -3.47 -12.84
C GLY A 46 -6.98 -4.15 -11.46
N THR A 47 -6.15 -3.68 -10.54
CA THR A 47 -6.10 -4.22 -9.17
C THR A 47 -6.01 -3.10 -8.15
N ASN A 48 -6.94 -3.09 -7.19
CA ASN A 48 -6.85 -2.24 -6.01
C ASN A 48 -6.02 -2.95 -4.95
N TYR A 49 -5.01 -2.27 -4.41
CA TYR A 49 -4.21 -2.70 -3.26
C TYR A 49 -4.59 -1.88 -2.04
N PHE A 50 -5.00 -2.54 -0.97
CA PHE A 50 -5.32 -1.94 0.34
C PHE A 50 -4.19 -2.29 1.30
N ILE A 51 -3.23 -1.38 1.47
CA ILE A 51 -1.97 -1.63 2.18
C ILE A 51 -1.99 -0.89 3.52
N LYS A 52 -1.70 -1.59 4.62
CA LYS A 52 -1.39 -0.97 5.92
C LYS A 52 0.08 -0.58 5.92
N VAL A 53 0.35 0.73 6.00
CA VAL A 53 1.70 1.28 6.05
C VAL A 53 1.92 1.88 7.42
N MET A 54 3.02 1.48 8.06
CA MET A 54 3.55 2.14 9.24
C MET A 54 4.59 3.16 8.80
N PHE A 55 4.49 4.38 9.29
CA PHE A 55 5.48 5.42 9.05
C PHE A 55 5.85 6.18 10.31
N VAL A 56 7.06 6.73 10.31
CA VAL A 56 7.56 7.61 11.36
C VAL A 56 7.96 8.92 10.67
N MET A 57 7.41 10.02 11.16
CA MET A 57 7.83 11.36 10.72
C MET A 57 9.09 11.77 11.48
N GLN A 58 9.92 12.65 10.89
CA GLN A 58 11.18 13.14 11.48
C GLN A 58 11.06 13.78 12.88
N ALA A 59 9.84 14.03 13.36
CA ALA A 59 9.55 14.45 14.73
C ALA A 59 9.36 13.28 15.71
N GLY A 60 9.64 12.03 15.31
CA GLY A 60 9.48 10.82 16.13
C GLY A 60 8.06 10.25 16.20
N ASN A 61 7.06 10.90 15.59
CA ASN A 61 5.68 10.44 15.65
C ASN A 61 5.47 9.21 14.75
N LYS A 62 5.32 8.05 15.39
CA LYS A 62 4.88 6.81 14.76
C LYS A 62 3.39 6.87 14.45
N SER A 63 3.02 6.47 13.24
CA SER A 63 1.63 6.40 12.81
C SER A 63 1.43 5.25 11.83
N THR A 64 0.21 4.74 11.77
CA THR A 64 -0.16 3.66 10.84
C THR A 64 -1.36 4.12 10.03
N LYS A 65 -1.31 3.97 8.71
CA LYS A 65 -2.41 4.36 7.82
C LYS A 65 -2.69 3.29 6.78
N LYS A 66 -3.96 3.16 6.40
CA LYS A 66 -4.38 2.34 5.26
C LYS A 66 -4.30 3.18 4.00
N MET A 67 -3.58 2.70 3.00
CA MET A 67 -3.50 3.28 1.66
C MET A 67 -4.31 2.40 0.70
N LYS A 68 -5.05 3.04 -0.20
CA LYS A 68 -5.68 2.38 -1.34
C LYS A 68 -4.96 2.85 -2.60
N ILE A 69 -4.35 1.92 -3.34
CA ILE A 69 -3.62 2.19 -4.58
C ILE A 69 -4.31 1.41 -5.68
N HIS A 70 -4.62 2.07 -6.80
CA HIS A 70 -5.19 1.43 -7.97
C HIS A 70 -4.11 1.25 -9.04
N VAL A 71 -3.80 0.01 -9.38
CA VAL A 71 -2.89 -0.35 -10.46
C VAL A 71 -3.72 -0.70 -11.69
N ARG A 72 -3.55 0.04 -12.77
CA ARG A 72 -4.25 -0.24 -14.03
C ARG A 72 -3.61 -1.44 -14.71
N SER A 73 -4.42 -2.34 -15.25
CA SER A 73 -3.92 -3.32 -16.21
C SER A 73 -3.51 -2.57 -17.47
N VAL A 74 -2.26 -2.67 -17.87
CA VAL A 74 -1.86 -2.29 -19.23
C VAL A 74 -2.46 -3.34 -20.16
N GLY A 75 -3.47 -2.92 -20.94
CA GLY A 75 -4.01 -3.69 -22.05
C GLY A 75 -3.25 -3.37 -23.32
#